data_AF-A0A3S4AXU2-F1
#
_entry.id   AF-A0A3S4AXU2-F1
#
_cell.length_a   1.000
_cell.length_b   1.000
_cell.length_c   1.000
_cell.angle_alpha   90.00
_cell.angle_beta   90.00
_cell.angle_gamma   90.00
#
_symmetry.space_group_name_H-M   'P 1'
#
loop_
_entity.id
_entity.type
_entity.pdbx_description
1 polymer ?
#
loop_
_entity_poly.entity_id
_entity_poly.type
_entity_poly.pdbx_seq_one_letter_code
_entity_poly.pdbx_strand_id
1 'polypeptide(L)'
;MADEAEDRLGLAEAGPHYHGHRDRLRARFRDAGADAVTDYELLELVLFRALPRRDVKPLAKALIARFGSFAEVIAAPPQRLAEMPGLGDAAITELKIVQAAAQRLARGELRRRTVLSSWSAVLDYCRTAMAFADKEQFRILFLDKRNQLIADEVQQVGTVDHTPVYPREVVKRALELSATAVILVHNHPTTPFRVTLDHAQYR
;
A
#
# COMPACT_ATOMS: atom_id res chain seq x y z
N MET A 1 18.28 10.11 74.83
CA MET A 1 17.14 10.62 74.03
C MET A 1 17.75 11.15 72.76
N ALA A 2 18.00 10.28 71.78
CA ALA A 2 17.03 9.86 70.75
C ALA A 2 16.69 11.06 69.85
N ASP A 3 17.28 11.12 68.65
CA ASP A 3 16.71 10.60 67.37
C ASP A 3 15.81 11.71 66.75
N GLU A 4 15.85 12.14 65.48
CA GLU A 4 16.33 11.58 64.22
C GLU A 4 16.67 12.75 63.28
N ALA A 5 17.67 12.52 62.43
CA ALA A 5 17.77 13.20 61.15
C ALA A 5 16.76 12.53 60.19
N GLU A 6 15.71 13.25 59.78
CA GLU A 6 14.89 12.83 58.64
C GLU A 6 15.16 13.74 57.44
N ASP A 7 16.09 13.26 56.63
CA ASP A 7 16.07 13.32 55.18
C ASP A 7 14.64 13.20 54.63
N ARG A 8 14.00 14.34 54.33
CA ARG A 8 12.81 14.34 53.46
C ARG A 8 13.25 14.38 52.01
N LEU A 9 13.69 13.20 51.60
CA LEU A 9 13.71 12.63 50.26
C LEU A 9 12.88 13.42 49.25
N GLY A 10 13.58 13.82 48.19
CA GLY A 10 13.03 14.49 47.04
C GLY A 10 11.82 13.77 46.44
N LEU A 11 10.71 14.50 46.38
CA LEU A 11 9.71 14.29 45.36
C LEU A 11 9.88 15.42 44.35
N ALA A 12 10.93 15.32 43.54
CA ALA A 12 10.88 15.93 42.22
C ALA A 12 9.61 15.34 41.57
N GLU A 13 8.62 16.19 41.30
CA GLU A 13 7.41 15.80 40.59
C GLU A 13 7.83 15.14 39.28
N ALA A 14 7.81 13.81 39.26
CA ALA A 14 8.02 13.03 38.07
C ALA A 14 6.84 13.37 37.14
N GLY A 15 7.10 14.28 36.19
CA GLY A 15 6.13 14.66 35.17
C GLY A 15 5.47 13.40 34.59
N PRO A 16 4.18 13.48 34.23
CA PRO A 16 3.36 12.29 34.19
C PRO A 16 3.91 11.26 33.19
N HIS A 17 4.07 10.02 33.67
CA HIS A 17 4.87 8.92 33.09
C HIS A 17 4.62 8.64 31.59
N TYR A 18 3.50 9.09 31.03
CA TYR A 18 3.15 8.91 29.62
C TYR A 18 3.96 9.80 28.65
N HIS A 19 4.54 10.93 29.11
CA HIS A 19 5.36 11.79 28.23
C HIS A 19 6.61 11.05 27.76
N GLY A 20 7.32 10.35 28.66
CA GLY A 20 8.49 9.56 28.28
C GLY A 20 8.14 8.38 27.36
N HIS A 21 6.96 7.78 27.50
CA HIS A 21 6.51 6.71 26.61
C HIS A 21 6.30 7.22 25.18
N ARG A 22 5.65 8.37 25.01
CA ARG A 22 5.41 8.99 23.70
C ARG A 22 6.72 9.22 22.93
N ASP A 23 7.73 9.78 23.58
CA ASP A 23 8.99 10.11 22.92
C ASP A 23 9.78 8.85 22.57
N ARG A 24 9.81 7.86 23.47
CA ARG A 24 10.43 6.55 23.19
C ARG A 24 9.75 5.82 22.04
N LEU A 25 8.42 5.85 21.98
CA LEU A 25 7.67 5.18 20.91
C LEU A 25 7.88 5.85 19.55
N ARG A 26 7.95 7.20 19.52
CA ARG A 26 8.31 7.96 18.32
C ARG A 26 9.72 7.69 17.84
N ALA A 27 10.68 7.61 18.77
CA ALA A 27 12.06 7.26 18.45
C ALA A 27 12.13 5.85 17.84
N ARG A 28 11.51 4.86 18.49
CA ARG A 28 11.49 3.48 17.97
C ARG A 28 10.88 3.37 16.58
N PHE A 29 9.76 4.05 16.32
CA PHE A 29 9.15 4.07 14.98
C PHE A 29 10.06 4.74 13.94
N ARG A 30 10.76 5.82 14.31
CA ARG A 30 11.68 6.52 13.40
C ARG A 30 12.89 5.65 13.05
N ASP A 31 13.44 4.96 14.03
CA ASP A 31 14.71 4.24 13.89
C ASP A 31 14.53 2.85 13.26
N ALA A 32 13.43 2.16 13.58
CA ALA A 32 13.19 0.77 13.20
C ALA A 32 11.93 0.55 12.36
N GLY A 33 11.17 1.60 12.05
CA GLY A 33 10.02 1.55 11.14
C GLY A 33 8.77 0.91 11.74
N ALA A 34 7.83 0.52 10.87
CA ALA A 34 6.51 0.02 11.25
C ALA A 34 6.55 -1.36 11.91
N ASP A 35 7.48 -2.24 11.50
CA ASP A 35 7.58 -3.60 12.04
C ASP A 35 8.04 -3.64 13.51
N ALA A 36 8.60 -2.53 13.99
CA ALA A 36 9.04 -2.36 15.38
C ALA A 36 7.93 -1.87 16.33
N VAL A 37 6.70 -1.72 15.84
CA VAL A 37 5.54 -1.32 16.66
C VAL A 37 4.36 -2.23 16.40
N THR A 38 3.59 -2.49 17.45
CA THR A 38 2.34 -3.26 17.35
C THR A 38 1.19 -2.39 16.82
N ASP A 39 0.09 -3.01 16.38
CA ASP A 39 -1.12 -2.32 15.89
C ASP A 39 -1.65 -1.26 16.88
N TYR A 40 -1.73 -1.59 18.17
CA TYR A 40 -2.21 -0.63 19.16
C TYR A 40 -1.19 0.50 19.39
N GLU A 41 0.10 0.23 19.33
CA GLU A 41 1.15 1.28 19.42
C GLU A 41 1.15 2.19 18.19
N LEU A 42 0.84 1.65 17.00
CA LEU A 42 0.66 2.44 15.80
C LEU A 42 -0.57 3.37 15.93
N LEU A 43 -1.65 2.91 16.57
CA LEU A 43 -2.76 3.79 16.94
C LEU A 43 -2.35 4.85 17.96
N GLU A 44 -1.52 4.52 18.96
CA GLU A 44 -1.01 5.51 19.92
C GLU A 44 -0.28 6.65 19.18
N LEU A 45 0.58 6.32 18.21
CA LEU A 45 1.32 7.29 17.40
C LEU A 45 0.40 8.25 16.63
N VAL A 46 -0.71 7.74 16.08
CA VAL A 46 -1.73 8.57 15.43
C VAL A 46 -2.44 9.46 16.46
N LEU A 47 -2.93 8.87 17.55
CA LEU A 47 -3.74 9.55 18.56
C LEU A 47 -2.96 10.62 19.35
N PHE A 48 -1.64 10.50 19.45
CA PHE A 48 -0.78 11.52 20.06
C PHE A 48 -0.99 12.92 19.48
N ARG A 49 -1.35 13.03 18.20
CA ARG A 49 -1.59 14.33 17.54
C ARG A 49 -2.88 14.99 18.03
N ALA A 50 -3.93 14.19 18.24
CA ALA A 50 -5.23 14.69 18.68
C ALA A 50 -5.37 14.78 20.21
N LEU A 51 -4.61 13.97 20.96
CA LEU A 51 -4.70 13.84 22.42
C LEU A 51 -3.31 14.08 23.07
N PRO A 52 -2.79 15.32 23.10
CA PRO A 52 -1.42 15.60 23.52
C PRO A 52 -1.14 15.43 25.02
N ARG A 53 -2.17 15.51 25.87
CA ARG A 53 -2.04 15.53 27.36
C ARG A 53 -2.75 14.36 28.06
N ARG A 54 -2.96 13.25 27.34
CA ARG A 54 -3.68 12.08 27.85
C ARG A 54 -2.89 10.82 27.57
N ASP A 55 -2.99 9.84 28.48
CA ASP A 55 -2.55 8.48 28.20
C ASP A 55 -3.52 7.83 27.19
N VAL A 56 -3.02 7.58 25.98
CA VAL A 56 -3.78 7.02 24.87
C VAL A 56 -3.69 5.50 24.79
N LYS A 57 -2.79 4.87 25.56
CA LYS A 57 -2.58 3.41 25.50
C LYS A 57 -3.85 2.61 25.86
N PRO A 58 -4.60 2.94 26.93
CA PRO A 58 -5.86 2.25 27.22
C PRO A 58 -6.88 2.41 26.10
N LEU A 59 -6.96 3.61 25.51
CA LEU A 59 -7.89 3.92 24.43
C LEU A 59 -7.52 3.15 23.15
N ALA A 60 -6.25 3.12 22.77
CA ALA A 60 -5.77 2.37 21.62
C ALA A 60 -6.07 0.87 21.74
N LYS A 61 -5.82 0.28 22.91
CA LYS A 61 -6.16 -1.12 23.18
C LYS A 61 -7.66 -1.38 23.13
N ALA A 62 -8.47 -0.48 23.70
CA ALA A 62 -9.93 -0.60 23.66
C ALA A 62 -10.47 -0.53 22.22
N LEU A 63 -9.89 0.34 21.37
CA LEU A 63 -10.23 0.42 19.95
C LEU A 63 -9.91 -0.89 19.21
N ILE A 64 -8.70 -1.44 19.38
CA ILE A 64 -8.35 -2.73 18.78
C ILE A 64 -9.29 -3.83 19.27
N ALA A 65 -9.57 -3.91 20.57
CA ALA A 65 -10.49 -4.90 21.11
C ALA A 65 -11.92 -4.78 20.56
N ARG A 66 -12.38 -3.55 20.29
CA ARG A 66 -13.75 -3.28 19.80
C ARG A 66 -13.93 -3.52 18.30
N PHE A 67 -12.90 -3.22 17.51
CA PHE A 67 -12.99 -3.19 16.05
C PHE A 67 -12.18 -4.29 15.35
N GLY A 68 -11.22 -4.93 16.05
CA GLY A 68 -10.43 -6.07 15.57
C GLY A 68 -8.96 -5.72 15.34
N SER A 69 -8.69 -4.86 14.37
CA SER A 69 -7.33 -4.51 13.90
C SER A 69 -7.12 -3.02 13.70
N PHE A 70 -5.87 -2.59 13.48
CA PHE A 70 -5.56 -1.19 13.13
C PHE A 70 -6.38 -0.73 11.91
N ALA A 71 -6.42 -1.56 10.86
CA ALA A 71 -7.15 -1.24 9.63
C ALA A 71 -8.65 -1.07 9.87
N GLU A 72 -9.26 -1.93 10.69
CA GLU A 72 -10.69 -1.85 11.03
C GLU A 72 -11.03 -0.63 11.87
N VAL A 73 -10.15 -0.22 12.79
CA VAL A 73 -10.31 1.05 13.55
C VAL A 73 -10.27 2.26 12.61
N ILE A 74 -9.29 2.32 11.72
CA ILE A 74 -9.15 3.42 10.75
C ILE A 74 -10.34 3.45 9.77
N ALA A 75 -10.86 2.29 9.38
CA ALA A 75 -11.96 2.18 8.44
C ALA A 75 -13.36 2.42 9.06
N ALA A 76 -13.51 2.25 10.38
CA ALA A 76 -14.80 2.32 11.07
C ALA A 76 -15.58 3.62 10.82
N PRO A 77 -16.91 3.60 10.63
CA PRO A 77 -17.70 4.82 10.47
C PRO A 77 -17.53 5.80 11.63
N PRO A 78 -17.50 7.13 11.40
CA PRO A 78 -17.37 8.13 12.47
C PRO A 78 -18.39 7.97 13.60
N GLN A 79 -19.62 7.57 13.28
CA GLN A 79 -20.70 7.36 14.26
C GLN A 79 -20.35 6.24 15.24
N ARG A 80 -19.77 5.14 14.74
CA ARG A 80 -19.32 4.00 15.55
C ARG A 80 -18.10 4.36 16.40
N LEU A 81 -17.22 5.21 15.87
CA LEU A 81 -16.07 5.71 16.63
C LEU A 81 -16.52 6.64 17.76
N ALA A 82 -17.54 7.45 17.54
CA ALA A 82 -18.11 8.35 18.56
C ALA A 82 -18.76 7.61 19.74
N GLU A 83 -19.11 6.33 19.59
CA GLU A 83 -19.57 5.47 20.70
C GLU A 83 -18.43 5.16 21.70
N MET A 84 -17.16 5.36 21.33
CA MET A 84 -16.01 5.02 22.18
C MET A 84 -15.74 6.10 23.24
N PRO A 85 -15.80 5.78 24.54
CA PRO A 85 -15.50 6.73 25.59
C PRO A 85 -14.07 7.28 25.50
N GLY A 86 -13.95 8.61 25.46
CA GLY A 86 -12.66 9.30 25.35
C GLY A 86 -12.13 9.49 23.94
N LEU A 87 -12.88 9.09 22.90
CA LEU A 87 -12.59 9.39 21.51
C LEU A 87 -13.45 10.59 21.03
N GLY A 88 -12.91 11.80 21.17
CA GLY A 88 -13.59 13.02 20.69
C GLY A 88 -13.37 13.29 19.20
N ASP A 89 -14.08 14.29 18.66
CA ASP A 89 -14.08 14.65 17.24
C ASP A 89 -12.68 14.86 16.64
N ALA A 90 -11.76 15.45 17.41
CA ALA A 90 -10.38 15.65 16.96
C ALA A 90 -9.65 14.32 16.70
N ALA A 91 -9.84 13.34 17.58
CA ALA A 91 -9.22 12.01 17.43
C ALA A 91 -9.89 11.21 16.30
N ILE A 92 -11.22 11.30 16.17
CA ILE A 92 -11.95 10.72 15.04
C ILE A 92 -11.43 11.31 13.73
N THR A 93 -11.29 12.64 13.66
CA THR A 93 -10.77 13.34 12.48
C THR A 93 -9.37 12.86 12.11
N GLU A 94 -8.47 12.70 13.08
CA GLU A 94 -7.11 12.20 12.83
C GLU A 94 -7.13 10.78 12.23
N LEU A 95 -7.96 9.87 12.75
CA LEU A 95 -8.15 8.53 12.17
C LEU A 95 -8.68 8.60 10.73
N LYS A 96 -9.61 9.52 10.45
CA LYS A 96 -10.16 9.72 9.10
C LYS A 96 -9.16 10.35 8.13
N ILE A 97 -8.26 11.21 8.61
CA ILE A 97 -7.14 11.73 7.81
C ILE A 97 -6.25 10.57 7.36
N VAL A 98 -5.88 9.67 8.26
CA VAL A 98 -5.08 8.47 7.93
C VAL A 98 -5.82 7.58 6.92
N GLN A 99 -7.12 7.33 7.12
CA GLN A 99 -7.94 6.59 6.16
C GLN A 99 -7.92 7.22 4.76
N ALA A 100 -8.12 8.53 4.69
CA ALA A 100 -8.16 9.27 3.43
C ALA A 100 -6.78 9.29 2.74
N ALA A 101 -5.69 9.36 3.49
CA ALA A 101 -4.33 9.25 2.95
C ALA A 101 -4.08 7.86 2.36
N ALA A 102 -4.40 6.79 3.11
CA ALA A 102 -4.27 5.41 2.64
C ALA A 102 -5.10 5.16 1.36
N GLN A 103 -6.35 5.65 1.34
CA GLN A 103 -7.20 5.56 0.15
C GLN A 103 -6.62 6.30 -1.06
N ARG A 104 -6.01 7.48 -0.87
CA ARG A 104 -5.36 8.22 -1.97
C ARG A 104 -4.12 7.51 -2.48
N LEU A 105 -3.31 6.92 -1.61
CA LEU A 105 -2.14 6.12 -2.00
C LEU A 105 -2.55 4.89 -2.81
N ALA A 106 -3.51 4.10 -2.30
CA ALA A 106 -4.04 2.93 -3.01
C ALA A 106 -4.70 3.32 -4.34
N ARG A 107 -5.46 4.42 -4.39
CA ARG A 107 -6.02 4.95 -5.65
C ARG A 107 -4.93 5.46 -6.60
N GLY A 108 -3.83 6.01 -6.08
CA GLY A 108 -2.67 6.43 -6.88
C GLY A 108 -1.92 5.26 -7.51
N GLU A 109 -1.90 4.10 -6.86
CA GLU A 109 -1.44 2.84 -7.45
C GLU A 109 -2.40 2.34 -8.54
N LEU A 110 -3.71 2.38 -8.28
CA LEU A 110 -4.73 2.02 -9.28
C LEU A 110 -4.77 2.96 -10.48
N ARG A 111 -4.52 4.27 -10.29
CA ARG A 111 -4.40 5.27 -11.37
C ARG A 111 -3.09 5.16 -12.15
N ARG A 112 -2.07 4.47 -11.62
CA ARG A 112 -0.80 4.22 -12.31
C ARG A 112 -0.86 3.02 -13.25
N ARG A 113 -1.84 2.13 -13.13
CA ARG A 113 -2.01 1.05 -14.11
C ARG A 113 -2.63 1.62 -15.39
N THR A 114 -1.87 1.59 -16.47
CA THR A 114 -2.35 1.98 -17.80
C THR A 114 -3.58 1.14 -18.13
N VAL A 115 -4.71 1.81 -18.36
CA VAL A 115 -5.94 1.16 -18.84
C VAL A 115 -5.82 1.00 -20.35
N LEU A 116 -5.77 -0.24 -20.82
CA LEU A 116 -5.73 -0.58 -22.24
C LEU A 116 -7.13 -0.92 -22.74
N SER A 117 -8.07 0.03 -22.61
CA SER A 117 -9.50 -0.19 -22.92
C SER A 117 -9.87 0.09 -24.38
N SER A 118 -8.92 0.48 -25.22
CA SER A 118 -9.14 0.69 -26.66
C SER A 118 -7.90 0.27 -27.44
N TRP A 119 -8.10 -0.01 -28.73
CA TRP A 119 -6.99 -0.29 -29.63
C TRP A 119 -5.97 0.86 -29.69
N SER A 120 -6.44 2.11 -29.72
CA SER A 120 -5.57 3.29 -29.67
C SER A 120 -4.72 3.31 -28.39
N ALA A 121 -5.30 3.01 -27.22
CA ALA A 121 -4.56 2.97 -25.97
C ALA A 121 -3.48 1.88 -25.97
N VAL A 122 -3.76 0.71 -26.56
CA VAL A 122 -2.77 -0.37 -26.75
C VAL A 122 -1.64 0.10 -27.66
N LEU A 123 -1.95 0.69 -28.81
CA LEU A 123 -0.95 1.19 -29.76
C LEU A 123 -0.09 2.29 -29.15
N ASP A 124 -0.69 3.27 -28.48
CA ASP A 124 0.03 4.39 -27.86
C ASP A 124 0.92 3.92 -26.73
N TYR A 125 0.43 3.02 -25.88
CA TYR A 125 1.24 2.37 -24.85
C TYR A 125 2.43 1.63 -25.46
N CYS A 126 2.19 0.80 -26.47
CA CYS A 126 3.23 0.04 -27.15
C CYS A 126 4.26 0.94 -27.83
N ARG A 127 3.82 2.02 -28.47
CA ARG A 127 4.71 3.04 -29.06
C ARG A 127 5.59 3.67 -28.01
N THR A 128 5.03 4.07 -26.86
CA THR A 128 5.83 4.65 -25.76
C THR A 128 6.79 3.62 -25.17
N ALA A 129 6.33 2.40 -24.89
CA ALA A 129 7.11 1.34 -24.27
C ALA A 129 8.26 0.83 -25.17
N MET A 130 8.09 0.91 -26.49
CA MET A 130 9.07 0.46 -27.48
C MET A 130 9.70 1.60 -28.29
N ALA A 131 9.47 2.87 -27.90
CA ALA A 131 9.89 4.06 -28.66
C ALA A 131 11.39 4.09 -28.98
N PHE A 132 12.20 3.50 -28.11
CA PHE A 132 13.67 3.45 -28.22
C PHE A 132 14.20 2.03 -28.43
N ALA A 133 13.34 1.06 -28.72
CA ALA A 133 13.76 -0.31 -28.99
C ALA A 133 14.31 -0.41 -30.43
N ASP A 134 15.62 -0.56 -30.56
CA ASP A 134 16.37 -0.74 -31.81
C ASP A 134 16.32 -2.18 -32.35
N LYS A 135 15.72 -3.10 -31.59
CA LYS A 135 15.62 -4.54 -31.87
C LYS A 135 14.17 -5.01 -31.86
N GLU A 136 13.90 -6.08 -32.60
CA GLU A 136 12.65 -6.84 -32.51
C GLU A 136 12.47 -7.38 -31.08
N GLN A 137 11.26 -7.24 -30.56
CA GLN A 137 10.85 -7.69 -29.25
C GLN A 137 9.50 -8.39 -29.36
N PHE A 138 9.39 -9.52 -28.66
CA PHE A 138 8.09 -10.12 -28.36
C PHE A 138 7.80 -9.88 -26.89
N ARG A 139 6.64 -9.30 -26.59
CA ARG A 139 6.21 -8.97 -25.23
C ARG A 139 4.77 -9.42 -24.97
N ILE A 140 4.49 -9.61 -23.69
CA ILE A 140 3.20 -10.06 -23.18
C ILE A 140 2.70 -9.03 -22.17
N LEU A 141 1.52 -8.48 -22.43
CA LEU A 141 0.82 -7.58 -21.53
C LEU A 141 -0.24 -8.38 -20.76
N PHE A 142 -0.12 -8.44 -19.45
CA PHE A 142 -1.09 -9.11 -18.57
C PHE A 142 -2.08 -8.10 -18.03
N LEU A 143 -3.38 -8.40 -18.15
CA LEU A 143 -4.46 -7.47 -17.85
C LEU A 143 -5.42 -8.02 -16.79
N ASP A 144 -5.96 -7.13 -15.97
CA ASP A 144 -7.06 -7.46 -15.07
C ASP A 144 -8.44 -7.33 -15.76
N LYS A 145 -9.51 -7.64 -15.02
CA LYS A 145 -10.90 -7.63 -15.52
C LYS A 145 -11.41 -6.25 -15.95
N ARG A 146 -10.65 -5.19 -15.67
CA ARG A 146 -10.93 -3.80 -16.05
C ARG A 146 -9.98 -3.33 -17.16
N ASN A 147 -9.27 -4.25 -17.82
CA ASN A 147 -8.23 -3.98 -18.82
C ASN A 147 -7.09 -3.11 -18.28
N GLN A 148 -6.80 -3.17 -16.98
CA GLN A 148 -5.64 -2.51 -16.40
C GLN A 148 -4.40 -3.38 -16.57
N LEU A 149 -3.31 -2.79 -17.04
CA LEU A 149 -2.02 -3.44 -17.16
C LEU A 149 -1.48 -3.85 -15.77
N ILE A 150 -1.42 -5.16 -15.52
CA ILE A 150 -0.82 -5.79 -14.34
C ILE A 150 0.70 -5.89 -14.52
N ALA A 151 1.14 -6.37 -15.68
CA ALA A 151 2.55 -6.55 -16.02
C ALA A 151 2.78 -6.42 -17.54
N ASP A 152 3.96 -5.93 -17.91
CA ASP A 152 4.48 -5.84 -19.27
C ASP A 152 5.82 -6.58 -19.31
N GLU A 153 5.85 -7.75 -19.95
CA GLU A 153 7.00 -8.66 -19.92
C GLU A 153 7.53 -8.94 -21.32
N VAL A 154 8.79 -8.59 -21.58
CA VAL A 154 9.50 -8.94 -22.82
C VAL A 154 10.01 -10.37 -22.73
N GLN A 155 9.53 -11.25 -23.60
CA GLN A 155 9.93 -12.67 -23.64
C GLN A 155 11.08 -12.92 -24.64
N GLN A 156 11.23 -12.08 -25.66
CA GLN A 156 12.30 -12.20 -26.66
C GLN A 156 12.81 -10.82 -27.08
N VAL A 157 14.12 -10.73 -27.34
CA VAL A 157 14.79 -9.57 -27.95
C VAL A 157 15.78 -10.09 -29.01
N GLY A 158 15.69 -9.60 -30.26
CA GLY A 158 16.59 -9.99 -31.37
C GLY A 158 15.87 -10.49 -32.62
N THR A 159 16.62 -10.91 -33.65
CA THR A 159 16.05 -11.49 -34.88
C THR A 159 15.24 -12.75 -34.58
N VAL A 160 14.18 -12.99 -35.36
CA VAL A 160 13.13 -14.03 -35.28
C VAL A 160 13.59 -15.49 -35.12
N ASP A 161 14.87 -15.78 -34.85
CA ASP A 161 15.38 -17.13 -34.60
C ASP A 161 15.08 -17.61 -33.17
N HIS A 162 13.80 -17.93 -33.00
CA HIS A 162 13.20 -18.99 -32.19
C HIS A 162 13.73 -19.20 -30.76
N THR A 163 13.19 -18.43 -29.81
CA THR A 163 12.73 -19.03 -28.54
C THR A 163 11.23 -19.27 -28.66
N PRO A 164 10.74 -20.53 -28.66
CA PRO A 164 9.31 -20.79 -28.76
C PRO A 164 8.58 -20.16 -27.57
N VAL A 165 7.59 -19.30 -27.85
CA VAL A 165 6.64 -18.87 -26.82
C VAL A 165 5.76 -20.07 -26.52
N TYR A 166 5.95 -20.70 -25.37
CA TYR A 166 5.18 -21.86 -24.96
C TYR A 166 3.85 -21.41 -24.34
N PRO A 167 2.68 -21.69 -24.94
CA PRO A 167 1.40 -21.24 -24.40
C PRO A 167 1.17 -21.68 -22.94
N ARG A 168 1.66 -22.85 -22.55
CA ARG A 168 1.59 -23.33 -21.15
C ARG A 168 2.29 -22.38 -20.17
N GLU A 169 3.42 -21.78 -20.56
CA GLU A 169 4.18 -20.88 -19.70
C GLU A 169 3.49 -19.51 -19.63
N VAL A 170 2.90 -19.06 -20.75
CA VAL A 170 2.07 -17.84 -20.78
C VAL A 170 0.84 -17.99 -19.89
N VAL A 171 0.14 -19.13 -19.96
CA VAL A 171 -1.04 -19.40 -19.14
C VAL A 171 -0.65 -19.54 -17.66
N LYS A 172 0.41 -20.29 -17.36
CA LYS A 172 0.95 -20.39 -15.99
C LYS A 172 1.26 -19.00 -15.42
N ARG A 173 1.94 -18.16 -16.20
CA ARG A 173 2.27 -16.79 -15.81
C ARG A 173 1.02 -15.92 -15.62
N ALA A 174 0.03 -16.05 -16.50
CA ALA A 174 -1.24 -15.35 -16.36
C ALA A 174 -1.95 -15.72 -15.05
N LEU A 175 -1.93 -17.01 -14.67
CA LEU A 175 -2.50 -17.49 -13.40
C LEU A 175 -1.73 -16.96 -12.18
N GLU A 176 -0.38 -16.99 -12.22
CA GLU A 176 0.46 -16.41 -11.16
C GLU A 176 0.15 -14.94 -10.92
N LEU A 177 -0.08 -14.19 -11.99
CA LEU A 177 -0.42 -12.75 -11.94
C LEU A 177 -1.89 -12.47 -11.70
N SER A 178 -2.75 -13.50 -11.60
CA SER A 178 -4.21 -13.36 -11.56
C SER A 178 -4.77 -12.51 -12.71
N ALA A 179 -4.13 -12.60 -13.88
CA ALA A 179 -4.56 -11.92 -15.09
C ALA A 179 -5.81 -12.58 -15.67
N THR A 180 -6.75 -11.76 -16.11
CA THR A 180 -7.98 -12.22 -16.78
C THR A 180 -7.92 -12.09 -18.29
N ALA A 181 -6.93 -11.36 -18.81
CA ALA A 181 -6.67 -11.23 -20.24
C ALA A 181 -5.17 -11.04 -20.50
N VAL A 182 -4.76 -11.39 -21.72
CA VAL A 182 -3.38 -11.28 -22.18
C VAL A 182 -3.38 -10.65 -23.58
N ILE A 183 -2.43 -9.74 -23.85
CA ILE A 183 -2.16 -9.21 -25.19
C ILE A 183 -0.72 -9.58 -25.56
N LEU A 184 -0.55 -10.26 -26.69
CA LEU A 184 0.74 -10.55 -27.28
C LEU A 184 1.10 -9.42 -28.25
N VAL A 185 2.31 -8.89 -28.14
CA VAL A 185 2.78 -7.79 -28.98
C VAL A 185 4.15 -8.15 -29.53
N HIS A 186 4.33 -7.93 -30.83
CA HIS A 186 5.61 -8.04 -31.49
C HIS A 186 5.85 -6.76 -32.30
N ASN A 187 7.08 -6.24 -32.32
CA ASN A 187 7.47 -5.13 -33.19
C ASN A 187 8.42 -5.60 -34.28
N HIS A 188 8.29 -5.03 -35.49
CA HIS A 188 9.23 -5.19 -36.59
C HIS A 188 9.86 -3.82 -36.91
N PRO A 189 11.14 -3.58 -36.57
CA PRO A 189 11.81 -2.30 -36.77
C PRO A 189 11.87 -1.83 -38.24
N THR A 190 11.71 -2.74 -39.21
CA THR A 190 11.84 -2.48 -40.65
C THR A 190 10.51 -2.22 -41.38
N THR A 191 9.35 -2.31 -40.70
CA THR A 191 8.02 -2.04 -41.30
C THR A 191 7.12 -1.26 -40.33
N PRO A 192 6.11 -0.51 -40.81
CA PRO A 192 5.21 0.21 -39.92
C PRO A 192 4.54 -0.76 -38.93
N PHE A 193 4.54 -0.35 -37.65
CA PHE A 193 4.10 -1.10 -36.48
C PHE A 193 2.86 -1.97 -36.75
N ARG A 194 3.04 -3.29 -36.78
CA ARG A 194 1.97 -4.27 -37.01
C ARG A 194 1.80 -5.11 -35.75
N VAL A 195 0.65 -4.96 -35.08
CA VAL A 195 0.28 -5.78 -33.92
C VAL A 195 -0.67 -6.86 -34.41
N THR A 196 -0.30 -8.14 -34.28
CA THR A 196 -1.25 -9.25 -34.43
C THR A 196 -1.79 -9.62 -33.06
N LEU A 197 -3.12 -9.61 -32.93
CA LEU A 197 -3.82 -10.10 -31.75
C LEU A 197 -4.15 -11.57 -31.93
N ASP A 198 -3.50 -12.45 -31.18
CA ASP A 198 -4.03 -13.79 -30.93
C ASP A 198 -4.90 -13.73 -29.67
N HIS A 199 -6.22 -13.63 -29.86
CA HIS A 199 -7.18 -13.71 -28.77
C HIS A 199 -7.47 -15.17 -28.44
N ALA A 200 -6.93 -15.67 -27.32
CA ALA A 200 -7.50 -16.85 -26.68
C ALA A 200 -8.79 -16.44 -25.96
N GLN A 201 -9.92 -16.40 -26.68
CA GLN A 201 -11.24 -16.34 -26.05
C GLN A 201 -11.55 -17.71 -25.47
N TYR A 202 -11.24 -17.92 -24.19
CA TYR A 202 -11.85 -19.01 -23.45
C TYR A 202 -13.32 -18.66 -23.23
N ARG A 203 -14.20 -19.34 -23.97
CA ARG A 203 -15.61 -19.49 -23.61
C ARG A 203 -15.76 -20.59 -22.56
#